data_AF-A0A182TX08-F1
#
_entry.id   AF-A0A182TX08-F1
#
_cell.length_a   1.000
_cell.length_b   1.000
_cell.length_c   1.000
_cell.angle_alpha   90.00
_cell.angle_beta   90.00
_cell.angle_gamma   90.00
#
_symmetry.space_group_name_H-M   'P 1'
#
loop_
_entity.id
_entity.type
_entity.pdbx_description
1 polymer ?
#
loop_
_entity_poly.entity_id
_entity_poly.type
_entity_poly.pdbx_seq_one_letter_code
_entity_poly.pdbx_strand_id
1 'polypeptide(L)'
;MFLSPKIVRCNCHPKGSLGQGCNQKTGQCHCKPNIEGRQCNLCRKGYWDLNSGNGCIPCSCDTNGSELEGCDLHTGQCFCKTGVTGTSCDRCDAGFYGFSTQGCKRCDVCTSAAYVCDPDTGRCICPANSHGPECRSCIANTWGNEFQKGCKHCACDIVGSIGQSCDRETGQCSCKEGYTGRQCNECAVGYYGYPTCHRCACDERGTLPSNNGTVFPCDRNGQCQCKEMVYGKRCDICRQGTFGLAAFHPEGCTRCFCFGRASECTQSDHSWGQVRLAGSRNLSVEYLERQDGHTEVDYVVILQLEGTQMHREDVNITSMNNLELIPSSSGNVSIGAYATFRYPLYFQLPPQFLGDRTASYGGLLNFTLITDGATINIPEPSLRQFPLVQLHTHENLVLDFYEQTIRYGQSVESHSVRLLGSLWRNHYDGAWANRTILMTALQNVRHIFVRGTTTMDFQQVV
;
A
#
# COMPACT_ATOMS: atom_id res chain seq x y z
N MET A 1 84.06 11.11 -27.64
CA MET A 1 82.60 11.16 -27.88
C MET A 1 81.99 9.91 -27.26
N PHE A 2 81.55 9.98 -26.00
CA PHE A 2 80.93 8.84 -25.32
C PHE A 2 79.47 8.73 -25.77
N LEU A 3 79.14 7.66 -26.51
CA LEU A 3 77.76 7.33 -26.86
C LEU A 3 77.05 6.80 -25.61
N SER A 4 76.14 7.58 -25.05
CA SER A 4 75.23 7.16 -23.98
C SER A 4 74.49 5.87 -24.38
N PRO A 5 74.36 4.87 -23.49
CA PRO A 5 73.57 3.69 -23.79
C PRO A 5 72.12 4.12 -24.02
N LYS A 6 71.52 3.70 -25.14
CA LYS A 6 70.08 3.90 -25.38
C LYS A 6 69.32 3.25 -24.22
N ILE A 7 68.82 4.06 -23.29
CA ILE A 7 67.93 3.59 -22.22
C ILE A 7 66.61 3.21 -22.86
N VAL A 8 66.35 1.91 -22.91
CA VAL A 8 65.17 1.36 -23.54
C VAL A 8 64.05 1.32 -22.49
N ARG A 9 63.08 2.23 -22.60
CA ARG A 9 61.97 2.34 -21.63
C ARG A 9 61.08 1.09 -21.62
N CYS A 10 60.66 0.65 -20.43
CA CYS A 10 59.68 -0.41 -20.23
C CYS A 10 58.27 0.14 -20.44
N ASN A 11 57.62 -0.24 -21.54
CA ASN A 11 56.23 0.11 -21.83
C ASN A 11 55.40 -1.18 -21.83
N CYS A 12 55.33 -1.85 -20.68
CA CYS A 12 54.67 -3.15 -20.57
C CYS A 12 53.15 -3.01 -20.55
N HIS A 13 52.46 -3.79 -21.37
CA HIS A 13 51.00 -3.74 -21.48
C HIS A 13 50.37 -4.13 -20.14
N PRO A 14 49.49 -3.30 -19.56
CA PRO A 14 49.03 -3.45 -18.18
C PRO A 14 48.25 -4.75 -17.95
N LYS A 15 47.50 -5.21 -18.96
CA LYS A 15 46.75 -6.46 -18.87
C LYS A 15 47.55 -7.68 -19.30
N GLY A 16 48.51 -7.51 -20.20
CA GLY A 16 49.22 -8.62 -20.83
C GLY A 16 50.56 -9.00 -20.19
N SER A 17 51.08 -8.14 -19.32
CA SER A 17 52.31 -8.39 -18.56
C SER A 17 52.00 -8.77 -17.11
N LEU A 18 52.89 -9.52 -16.48
CA LEU A 18 52.83 -9.83 -15.04
C LEU A 18 53.13 -8.60 -14.16
N GLY A 19 53.74 -7.56 -14.74
CA GLY A 19 54.03 -6.28 -14.10
C GLY A 19 54.67 -5.29 -15.08
N GLN A 20 55.10 -4.13 -14.58
CA GLN A 20 55.73 -3.07 -15.38
C GLN A 20 57.25 -3.23 -15.55
N GLY A 21 57.85 -4.26 -14.93
CA GLY A 21 59.28 -4.55 -15.04
C GLY A 21 59.64 -5.27 -16.34
N CYS A 22 60.69 -4.81 -17.00
CA CYS A 22 61.24 -5.40 -18.23
C CYS A 22 62.75 -5.67 -18.11
N ASN A 23 63.29 -6.52 -18.99
CA ASN A 23 64.72 -6.82 -19.05
C ASN A 23 65.55 -5.56 -19.36
N GLN A 24 66.56 -5.26 -18.56
CA GLN A 24 67.32 -4.00 -18.65
C GLN A 24 68.17 -3.85 -19.93
N LYS A 25 68.51 -4.96 -20.61
CA LYS A 25 69.30 -4.95 -21.86
C LYS A 25 68.44 -5.03 -23.12
N THR A 26 67.39 -5.84 -23.10
CA THR A 26 66.53 -6.08 -24.28
C THR A 26 65.21 -5.32 -24.25
N GLY A 27 64.80 -4.83 -23.08
CA GLY A 27 63.51 -4.19 -22.81
C GLY A 27 62.30 -5.10 -22.98
N GLN A 28 62.48 -6.42 -22.93
CA GLN A 28 61.40 -7.42 -22.98
C GLN A 28 60.63 -7.46 -21.66
N CYS A 29 59.31 -7.31 -21.72
CA CYS A 29 58.40 -7.45 -20.58
C CYS A 29 58.11 -8.92 -20.24
N HIS A 30 57.77 -9.19 -18.98
CA HIS A 30 57.39 -10.52 -18.51
C HIS A 30 55.92 -10.79 -18.86
N CYS A 31 55.68 -11.48 -19.97
CA CYS A 31 54.34 -11.72 -20.48
C CYS A 31 53.60 -12.78 -19.68
N LYS A 32 52.29 -12.59 -19.54
CA LYS A 32 51.36 -13.61 -19.05
C LYS A 32 51.25 -14.77 -20.06
N PRO A 33 50.67 -15.92 -19.68
CA PRO A 33 50.55 -17.08 -20.57
C PRO A 33 49.90 -16.73 -21.92
N ASN A 34 50.42 -17.34 -22.98
CA ASN A 34 49.93 -17.20 -24.36
C ASN A 34 49.95 -15.78 -24.94
N ILE A 35 50.75 -14.89 -24.36
CA ILE A 35 50.98 -13.52 -24.84
C ILE A 35 52.43 -13.41 -25.31
N GLU A 36 52.64 -12.60 -26.34
CA GLU A 36 53.93 -12.34 -26.97
C GLU A 36 54.13 -10.86 -27.30
N GLY A 37 55.29 -10.56 -27.90
CA GLY A 37 55.74 -9.21 -28.18
C GLY A 37 56.54 -8.61 -27.03
N ARG A 38 57.36 -7.61 -27.38
CA ARG A 38 58.25 -6.92 -26.44
C ARG A 38 57.51 -6.28 -25.27
N GLN A 39 56.31 -5.76 -25.55
CA GLN A 39 55.43 -5.09 -24.60
C GLN A 39 54.33 -6.01 -24.06
N CYS A 40 54.28 -7.29 -24.45
CA CYS A 40 53.21 -8.22 -24.09
C CYS A 40 51.81 -7.73 -24.49
N ASN A 41 51.71 -7.16 -25.69
CA ASN A 41 50.49 -6.53 -26.22
C ASN A 41 49.83 -7.36 -27.34
N LEU A 42 50.31 -8.58 -27.61
CA LEU A 42 49.82 -9.44 -28.68
C LEU A 42 49.57 -10.86 -28.15
N CYS A 43 48.46 -11.49 -28.53
CA CYS A 43 48.25 -12.91 -28.26
C CYS A 43 49.08 -13.76 -29.23
N ARG A 44 49.61 -14.89 -28.75
CA ARG A 44 50.27 -15.88 -29.62
C ARG A 44 49.27 -16.41 -30.65
N LYS A 45 49.76 -16.86 -31.81
CA LYS A 45 48.94 -17.52 -32.83
C LYS A 45 48.15 -18.68 -32.21
N GLY A 46 46.84 -18.74 -32.50
CA GLY A 46 45.93 -19.72 -31.93
C GLY A 46 45.33 -19.34 -30.57
N TYR A 47 45.54 -18.10 -30.11
CA TYR A 47 44.96 -17.57 -28.87
C TYR A 47 44.38 -16.15 -29.08
N TRP A 48 43.38 -15.78 -28.30
CA TRP A 48 42.66 -14.50 -28.38
C TRP A 48 42.29 -13.95 -26.99
N ASP A 49 41.65 -12.78 -26.96
CA ASP A 49 41.22 -12.07 -25.73
C ASP A 49 42.37 -11.69 -24.77
N LEU A 50 43.15 -10.68 -25.18
CA LEU A 50 44.12 -10.01 -24.31
C LEU A 50 43.46 -9.27 -23.13
N ASN A 51 42.17 -8.96 -23.24
CA ASN A 51 41.45 -8.12 -22.27
C ASN A 51 40.99 -8.87 -21.04
N SER A 52 40.94 -10.21 -21.11
CA SER A 52 40.71 -11.14 -19.99
C SER A 52 41.60 -10.84 -18.77
N GLY A 53 42.78 -10.29 -18.99
CA GLY A 53 43.74 -9.93 -17.95
C GLY A 53 44.47 -11.11 -17.31
N ASN A 54 44.19 -12.35 -17.70
CA ASN A 54 44.82 -13.57 -17.15
C ASN A 54 45.72 -14.32 -18.16
N GLY A 55 45.81 -13.83 -19.39
CA GLY A 55 46.47 -14.52 -20.50
C GLY A 55 45.49 -14.72 -21.66
N CYS A 56 46.01 -14.98 -22.86
CA CYS A 56 45.12 -15.24 -24.01
C CYS A 56 44.56 -16.66 -23.98
N ILE A 57 43.29 -16.79 -24.38
CA ILE A 57 42.49 -18.01 -24.38
C ILE A 57 42.68 -18.73 -25.72
N PRO A 58 42.84 -20.07 -25.77
CA PRO A 58 43.00 -20.77 -27.04
C PRO A 58 41.78 -20.63 -27.94
N CYS A 59 42.01 -20.55 -29.24
CA CYS A 59 40.96 -20.64 -30.26
C CYS A 59 40.42 -22.08 -30.30
N SER A 60 39.10 -22.24 -30.32
CA SER A 60 38.43 -23.54 -30.40
C SER A 60 37.82 -23.76 -31.78
N CYS A 61 38.64 -23.67 -32.83
CA CYS A 61 38.17 -23.77 -34.22
C CYS A 61 38.00 -25.24 -34.66
N ASP A 62 36.86 -25.57 -35.27
CA ASP A 62 36.62 -26.86 -35.89
C ASP A 62 37.50 -27.01 -37.14
N THR A 63 38.28 -28.09 -37.21
CA THR A 63 39.26 -28.33 -38.28
C THR A 63 38.60 -28.62 -39.63
N ASN A 64 37.38 -29.15 -39.64
CA ASN A 64 36.65 -29.43 -40.87
C ASN A 64 36.00 -28.17 -41.41
N GLY A 65 35.47 -27.32 -40.53
CA GLY A 65 34.76 -26.10 -40.92
C GLY A 65 35.61 -24.84 -41.07
N SER A 66 36.82 -24.80 -40.50
CA SER A 66 37.70 -23.62 -40.58
C SER A 66 38.62 -23.67 -41.80
N GLU A 67 38.80 -22.52 -42.46
CA GLU A 67 39.68 -22.34 -43.62
C GLU A 67 41.15 -22.19 -43.20
N LEU A 68 41.39 -21.58 -42.04
CA LEU A 68 42.72 -21.27 -41.51
C LEU A 68 42.84 -21.72 -40.06
N GLU A 69 44.07 -22.06 -39.65
CA GLU A 69 44.38 -22.26 -38.23
C GLU A 69 44.48 -20.93 -37.48
N GLY A 70 43.58 -20.74 -36.52
CA GLY A 70 43.52 -19.57 -35.64
C GLY A 70 42.17 -18.86 -35.72
N CYS A 71 42.03 -17.82 -34.90
CA CYS A 71 40.81 -17.01 -34.80
C CYS A 71 41.17 -15.53 -34.70
N ASP A 72 40.18 -14.68 -34.92
CA ASP A 72 40.33 -13.24 -34.73
C ASP A 72 40.76 -12.92 -33.29
N LEU A 73 41.82 -12.12 -33.16
CA LEU A 73 42.52 -11.90 -31.88
C LEU A 73 41.67 -11.15 -30.84
N HIS A 74 40.59 -10.50 -31.26
CA HIS A 74 39.73 -9.71 -30.38
C HIS A 74 38.38 -10.38 -30.09
N THR A 75 37.78 -10.98 -31.11
CA THR A 75 36.43 -11.57 -31.05
C THR A 75 36.44 -13.08 -30.84
N GLY A 76 37.55 -13.75 -31.13
CA GLY A 76 37.65 -15.21 -31.06
C GLY A 76 36.96 -15.93 -32.21
N GLN A 77 36.49 -15.20 -33.23
CA GLN A 77 35.81 -15.77 -34.39
C GLN A 77 36.81 -16.52 -35.28
N CYS A 78 36.59 -17.81 -35.49
CA CYS A 78 37.36 -18.61 -36.43
C CYS A 78 37.03 -18.23 -37.89
N PHE A 79 37.99 -18.42 -38.79
CA PHE A 79 37.82 -18.15 -40.22
C PHE A 79 37.10 -19.31 -40.90
N CYS A 80 35.78 -19.19 -41.09
CA CYS A 80 34.96 -20.30 -41.58
C CYS A 80 35.02 -20.48 -43.10
N LYS A 81 34.99 -21.74 -43.55
CA LYS A 81 34.83 -22.10 -44.96
C LYS A 81 33.47 -21.65 -45.49
N THR A 82 33.33 -21.59 -46.82
CA THR A 82 32.07 -21.22 -47.47
C THR A 82 30.91 -22.09 -46.98
N GLY A 83 29.81 -21.42 -46.60
CA GLY A 83 28.60 -22.09 -46.10
C GLY A 83 28.71 -22.65 -44.69
N VAL A 84 29.78 -22.34 -43.94
CA VAL A 84 29.97 -22.71 -42.54
C VAL A 84 29.85 -21.46 -41.66
N THR A 85 29.24 -21.60 -40.49
CA THR A 85 29.02 -20.52 -39.52
C THR A 85 29.29 -20.97 -38.09
N GLY A 86 29.16 -20.04 -37.13
CA GLY A 86 29.47 -20.23 -35.72
C GLY A 86 30.85 -19.69 -35.34
N THR A 87 31.05 -19.36 -34.07
CA THR A 87 32.33 -18.84 -33.56
C THR A 87 33.48 -19.82 -33.74
N SER A 88 33.15 -21.11 -33.71
CA SER A 88 34.06 -22.23 -33.88
C SER A 88 34.00 -22.85 -35.29
N CYS A 89 33.20 -22.30 -36.21
CA CYS A 89 32.96 -22.87 -37.55
C CYS A 89 32.48 -24.32 -37.52
N ASP A 90 31.55 -24.63 -36.63
CA ASP A 90 31.14 -25.99 -36.24
C ASP A 90 29.82 -26.45 -36.88
N ARG A 91 29.18 -25.61 -37.72
CA ARG A 91 27.87 -25.91 -38.32
C ARG A 91 27.67 -25.21 -39.66
N CYS A 92 26.75 -25.71 -40.47
CA CYS A 92 26.39 -25.06 -41.71
C CYS A 92 25.63 -23.74 -41.48
N ASP A 93 25.86 -22.77 -42.36
CA ASP A 93 25.13 -21.51 -42.42
C ASP A 93 23.74 -21.71 -43.01
N ALA A 94 22.86 -20.73 -42.81
CA ALA A 94 21.50 -20.79 -43.32
C ALA A 94 21.48 -20.99 -44.85
N GLY A 95 20.77 -22.03 -45.31
CA GLY A 95 20.72 -22.39 -46.72
C GLY A 95 21.88 -23.28 -47.20
N PHE A 96 22.67 -23.84 -46.28
CA PHE A 96 23.70 -24.85 -46.57
C PHE A 96 23.47 -26.11 -45.73
N TYR A 97 23.96 -27.25 -46.23
CA TYR A 97 23.85 -28.55 -45.57
C TYR A 97 25.07 -29.45 -45.76
N GLY A 98 25.14 -30.51 -44.95
CA GLY A 98 26.12 -31.59 -45.11
C GLY A 98 27.52 -31.16 -44.70
N PHE A 99 27.69 -30.78 -43.43
CA PHE A 99 28.96 -30.35 -42.86
C PHE A 99 30.06 -31.39 -43.10
N SER A 100 31.17 -30.96 -43.73
CA SER A 100 32.25 -31.85 -44.13
C SER A 100 33.61 -31.12 -44.16
N THR A 101 34.69 -31.83 -44.47
CA THR A 101 36.02 -31.25 -44.67
C THR A 101 36.08 -30.22 -45.81
N GLN A 102 35.12 -30.25 -46.75
CA GLN A 102 35.02 -29.29 -47.84
C GLN A 102 34.12 -28.08 -47.50
N GLY A 103 33.66 -27.97 -46.26
CA GLY A 103 32.63 -27.00 -45.86
C GLY A 103 31.23 -27.58 -46.06
N CYS A 104 30.25 -26.71 -46.34
CA CYS A 104 28.86 -27.12 -46.54
C CYS A 104 28.41 -26.87 -47.98
N LYS A 105 27.48 -27.72 -48.46
CA LYS A 105 26.89 -27.61 -49.80
C LYS A 105 25.68 -26.69 -49.75
N ARG A 106 25.48 -25.89 -50.79
CA ARG A 106 24.30 -25.03 -50.91
C ARG A 106 23.04 -25.88 -51.07
N CYS A 107 21.98 -25.53 -50.36
CA CYS A 107 20.68 -26.18 -50.49
C CYS A 107 19.99 -25.83 -51.81
N ASP A 108 19.23 -26.78 -52.34
CA ASP A 108 18.28 -26.52 -53.41
C ASP A 108 17.07 -25.71 -52.90
N VAL A 109 16.39 -25.01 -53.80
CA VAL A 109 15.21 -24.21 -53.45
C VAL A 109 14.04 -25.13 -53.15
N CYS A 110 13.46 -25.00 -51.95
CA CYS A 110 12.28 -25.76 -51.56
C CYS A 110 11.04 -25.34 -52.35
N THR A 111 10.11 -26.29 -52.52
CA THR A 111 8.88 -26.11 -53.32
C THR A 111 7.93 -25.06 -52.75
N SER A 112 7.91 -24.87 -51.44
CA SER A 112 7.25 -23.75 -50.77
C SER A 112 8.26 -23.02 -49.87
N ALA A 113 8.05 -21.70 -49.75
CA ALA A 113 8.82 -20.83 -48.86
C ALA A 113 8.63 -21.16 -47.37
N ALA A 114 7.61 -21.95 -47.00
CA ALA A 114 7.40 -22.38 -45.62
C ALA A 114 8.39 -23.45 -45.15
N TYR A 115 8.96 -24.22 -46.08
CA TYR A 115 9.94 -25.27 -45.75
C TYR A 115 11.34 -24.68 -45.67
N VAL A 116 12.15 -25.26 -44.78
CA VAL A 116 13.57 -24.96 -44.64
C VAL A 116 14.40 -26.18 -45.00
N CYS A 117 15.60 -25.94 -45.49
CA CYS A 117 16.54 -26.99 -45.78
C CYS A 117 17.13 -27.56 -44.49
N ASP A 118 17.06 -28.87 -44.34
CA ASP A 118 17.69 -29.62 -43.26
C ASP A 118 19.22 -29.49 -43.34
N PRO A 119 19.91 -29.01 -42.29
CA PRO A 119 21.34 -28.71 -42.32
C PRO A 119 22.24 -29.95 -42.43
N ASP A 120 21.71 -31.15 -42.20
CA ASP A 120 22.48 -32.39 -42.27
C ASP A 120 22.28 -33.09 -43.61
N THR A 121 21.03 -33.17 -44.07
CA THR A 121 20.62 -34.00 -45.20
C THR A 121 20.30 -33.21 -46.47
N GLY A 122 20.06 -31.90 -46.37
CA GLY A 122 19.69 -31.05 -47.49
C GLY A 122 18.23 -31.17 -47.93
N ARG A 123 17.41 -31.97 -47.22
CA ARG A 123 16.00 -32.17 -47.54
C ARG A 123 15.15 -30.99 -47.04
N CYS A 124 14.07 -30.68 -47.76
CA CYS A 124 13.10 -29.67 -47.32
C CYS A 124 12.22 -30.24 -46.20
N ILE A 125 12.32 -29.65 -45.02
CA ILE A 125 11.58 -30.02 -43.81
C ILE A 125 10.82 -28.82 -43.25
N CYS A 126 9.87 -29.06 -42.35
CA CYS A 126 9.29 -27.96 -41.59
C CYS A 126 10.31 -27.36 -40.61
N PRO A 127 10.25 -26.05 -40.35
CA PRO A 127 11.03 -25.40 -39.31
C PRO A 127 10.85 -26.07 -37.94
N ALA A 128 11.81 -25.86 -37.03
CA ALA A 128 11.86 -26.52 -35.74
C ALA A 128 10.50 -26.46 -34.99
N ASN A 129 10.05 -27.60 -34.48
CA ASN A 129 8.80 -27.72 -33.72
C ASN A 129 7.51 -27.30 -34.46
N SER A 130 7.52 -27.26 -35.79
CA SER A 130 6.35 -26.98 -36.60
C SER A 130 5.97 -28.18 -37.48
N HIS A 131 4.70 -28.25 -37.86
CA HIS A 131 4.14 -29.34 -38.67
C HIS A 131 2.87 -28.88 -39.43
N GLY A 132 2.33 -29.81 -40.22
CA GLY A 132 1.11 -29.61 -41.00
C GLY A 132 1.34 -28.83 -42.31
N PRO A 133 0.27 -28.51 -43.03
CA PRO A 133 0.35 -27.77 -44.30
C PRO A 133 1.00 -26.40 -44.10
N GLU A 134 1.96 -26.06 -44.98
CA GLU A 134 2.72 -24.81 -44.93
C GLU A 134 3.40 -24.56 -43.56
N CYS A 135 3.67 -25.61 -42.78
CA CYS A 135 4.29 -25.56 -41.46
C CYS A 135 3.64 -24.55 -40.50
N ARG A 136 2.32 -24.34 -40.64
CA ARG A 136 1.58 -23.32 -39.88
C ARG A 136 1.19 -23.76 -38.47
N SER A 137 1.38 -25.03 -38.11
CA SER A 137 0.96 -25.55 -36.81
C SER A 137 2.15 -25.93 -35.93
N CYS A 138 2.13 -25.54 -34.66
CA CYS A 138 3.09 -26.01 -33.67
C CYS A 138 2.80 -27.46 -33.26
N ILE A 139 3.84 -28.26 -33.06
CA ILE A 139 3.70 -29.60 -32.45
C ILE A 139 3.24 -29.47 -30.98
N ALA A 140 2.92 -30.60 -30.35
CA ALA A 140 2.50 -30.59 -28.95
C ALA A 140 3.59 -29.96 -28.03
N ASN A 141 3.15 -29.20 -27.03
CA ASN A 141 4.00 -28.49 -26.07
C ASN A 141 4.94 -27.43 -26.67
N THR A 142 4.57 -26.87 -27.84
CA THR A 142 5.23 -25.69 -28.43
C THR A 142 4.21 -24.62 -28.86
N TRP A 143 4.68 -23.37 -29.01
CA TRP A 143 3.85 -22.18 -29.25
C TRP A 143 4.59 -21.11 -30.06
N GLY A 144 3.86 -20.10 -30.53
CA GLY A 144 4.40 -18.90 -31.15
C GLY A 144 5.09 -19.19 -32.48
N ASN A 145 4.30 -19.64 -33.47
CA ASN A 145 4.83 -19.99 -34.78
C ASN A 145 5.39 -18.77 -35.51
N GLU A 146 6.70 -18.75 -35.76
CA GLU A 146 7.37 -17.75 -36.57
C GLU A 146 7.70 -18.32 -37.95
N PHE A 147 7.33 -17.59 -39.01
CA PHE A 147 7.60 -17.99 -40.40
C PHE A 147 9.08 -18.33 -40.60
N GLN A 148 9.36 -19.51 -41.18
CA GLN A 148 10.69 -20.09 -41.41
C GLN A 148 11.56 -20.37 -40.16
N LYS A 149 11.10 -20.04 -38.94
CA LYS A 149 11.81 -20.34 -37.68
C LYS A 149 11.14 -21.44 -36.87
N GLY A 150 9.82 -21.60 -37.01
CA GLY A 150 9.03 -22.60 -36.32
C GLY A 150 8.58 -22.14 -34.94
N CYS A 151 8.42 -23.07 -34.00
CA CYS A 151 7.79 -22.83 -32.70
C CYS A 151 8.75 -22.98 -31.52
N LYS A 152 8.43 -22.29 -30.42
CA LYS A 152 9.18 -22.33 -29.15
C LYS A 152 8.57 -23.34 -28.19
N HIS A 153 9.38 -23.98 -27.34
CA HIS A 153 8.83 -24.86 -26.29
C HIS A 153 8.01 -24.07 -25.26
N CYS A 154 6.92 -24.68 -24.79
CA CYS A 154 6.13 -24.14 -23.69
C CYS A 154 6.99 -24.00 -22.42
N ALA A 155 7.72 -25.07 -22.08
CA ALA A 155 8.53 -25.16 -20.87
C ALA A 155 7.73 -24.80 -19.60
N CYS A 156 6.55 -25.41 -19.45
CA CYS A 156 5.69 -25.26 -18.28
C CYS A 156 6.33 -25.96 -17.07
N ASP A 157 6.35 -25.28 -15.92
CA ASP A 157 6.91 -25.81 -14.69
C ASP A 157 6.15 -27.06 -14.23
N ILE A 158 6.87 -28.12 -13.90
CA ILE A 158 6.25 -29.39 -13.50
C ILE A 158 5.55 -29.30 -12.14
N VAL A 159 5.96 -28.36 -11.29
CA VAL A 159 5.40 -28.19 -9.94
C VAL A 159 4.18 -27.28 -10.00
N GLY A 160 4.30 -26.10 -10.59
CA GLY A 160 3.27 -25.07 -10.60
C GLY A 160 2.26 -25.16 -11.74
N SER A 161 2.50 -25.95 -12.79
CA SER A 161 1.55 -26.13 -13.89
C SER A 161 0.67 -27.37 -13.71
N ILE A 162 -0.54 -27.33 -14.26
CA ILE A 162 -1.47 -28.48 -14.31
C ILE A 162 -0.98 -29.52 -15.33
N GLY A 163 -0.30 -29.07 -16.39
CA GLY A 163 0.25 -29.92 -17.45
C GLY A 163 1.39 -29.23 -18.20
N GLN A 164 1.90 -29.88 -19.24
CA GLN A 164 3.02 -29.39 -20.07
C GLN A 164 2.58 -28.64 -21.34
N SER A 165 1.28 -28.67 -21.64
CA SER A 165 0.67 -27.92 -22.74
C SER A 165 0.50 -26.45 -22.35
N CYS A 166 0.66 -25.57 -23.33
CA CYS A 166 0.41 -24.14 -23.19
C CYS A 166 -0.47 -23.63 -24.33
N ASP A 167 -0.95 -22.40 -24.18
CA ASP A 167 -1.62 -21.68 -25.25
C ASP A 167 -0.72 -21.51 -26.48
N ARG A 168 -1.29 -21.72 -27.68
CA ARG A 168 -0.51 -21.82 -28.93
C ARG A 168 0.08 -20.50 -29.41
N GLU A 169 -0.49 -19.37 -29.00
CA GLU A 169 -0.07 -18.04 -29.45
C GLU A 169 0.75 -17.31 -28.38
N THR A 170 0.32 -17.39 -27.13
CA THR A 170 0.93 -16.67 -26.00
C THR A 170 1.96 -17.50 -25.24
N GLY A 171 1.90 -18.83 -25.36
CA GLY A 171 2.75 -19.74 -24.61
C GLY A 171 2.42 -19.82 -23.13
N GLN A 172 1.26 -19.31 -22.70
CA GLN A 172 0.82 -19.32 -21.31
C GLN A 172 0.45 -20.75 -20.88
N CYS A 173 1.11 -21.23 -19.83
CA CYS A 173 0.81 -22.50 -19.19
C CYS A 173 -0.40 -22.38 -18.25
N SER A 174 -1.14 -23.48 -18.07
CA SER A 174 -2.24 -23.52 -17.09
C SER A 174 -1.69 -23.71 -15.68
N CYS A 175 -1.65 -22.63 -14.89
CA CYS A 175 -1.09 -22.64 -13.54
C CYS A 175 -2.06 -23.21 -12.51
N LYS A 176 -1.53 -23.94 -11.52
CA LYS A 176 -2.25 -24.36 -10.31
C LYS A 176 -2.57 -23.16 -9.44
N GLU A 177 -3.53 -23.32 -8.52
CA GLU A 177 -3.82 -22.29 -7.53
C GLU A 177 -2.56 -21.92 -6.74
N GLY A 178 -2.30 -20.61 -6.61
CA GLY A 178 -1.13 -20.09 -5.91
C GLY A 178 0.13 -19.96 -6.75
N TYR A 179 0.11 -20.36 -8.03
CA TYR A 179 1.23 -20.21 -8.97
C TYR A 179 0.90 -19.19 -10.07
N THR A 180 1.92 -18.55 -10.61
CA THR A 180 1.79 -17.53 -11.67
C THR A 180 3.01 -17.50 -12.58
N GLY A 181 2.97 -16.60 -13.58
CA GLY A 181 3.97 -16.47 -14.63
C GLY A 181 3.61 -17.30 -15.86
N ARG A 182 4.27 -17.02 -16.99
CA ARG A 182 4.03 -17.74 -18.26
C ARG A 182 4.23 -19.24 -18.11
N GLN A 183 5.25 -19.63 -17.34
CA GLN A 183 5.65 -21.01 -17.11
C GLN A 183 5.14 -21.56 -15.77
N CYS A 184 4.36 -20.79 -14.99
CA CYS A 184 3.90 -21.19 -13.66
C CYS A 184 5.03 -21.52 -12.67
N ASN A 185 6.19 -20.86 -12.80
CA ASN A 185 7.39 -21.07 -12.00
C ASN A 185 7.57 -20.03 -10.89
N GLU A 186 6.52 -19.27 -10.58
CA GLU A 186 6.52 -18.23 -9.54
C GLU A 186 5.27 -18.37 -8.67
N CYS A 187 5.32 -17.90 -7.42
CA CYS A 187 4.12 -17.84 -6.59
C CYS A 187 3.26 -16.63 -6.97
N ALA A 188 1.95 -16.85 -7.05
CA ALA A 188 0.99 -15.78 -7.28
C ALA A 188 1.00 -14.76 -6.13
N VAL A 189 0.48 -13.55 -6.39
CA VAL A 189 0.32 -12.52 -5.35
C VAL A 189 -0.52 -13.09 -4.20
N GLY A 190 -0.05 -12.92 -2.96
CA GLY A 190 -0.67 -13.54 -1.80
C GLY A 190 -0.18 -14.97 -1.51
N TYR A 191 0.86 -15.44 -2.21
CA TYR A 191 1.56 -16.70 -1.94
C TYR A 191 3.08 -16.49 -1.92
N TYR A 192 3.81 -17.38 -1.23
CA TYR A 192 5.27 -17.31 -1.11
C TYR A 192 5.92 -18.71 -1.01
N GLY A 193 7.24 -18.79 -1.22
CA GLY A 193 8.01 -20.01 -0.94
C GLY A 193 8.05 -21.07 -2.05
N TYR A 194 8.14 -20.68 -3.33
CA TYR A 194 8.39 -21.63 -4.43
C TYR A 194 9.59 -22.55 -4.08
N PRO A 195 9.51 -23.88 -4.32
CA PRO A 195 8.56 -24.59 -5.18
C PRO A 195 7.22 -24.96 -4.54
N THR A 196 7.05 -24.78 -3.23
CA THR A 196 5.79 -25.08 -2.52
C THR A 196 5.10 -23.79 -2.11
N CYS A 197 4.33 -23.20 -3.02
CA CYS A 197 3.69 -21.92 -2.77
C CYS A 197 2.65 -22.00 -1.63
N HIS A 198 2.94 -21.32 -0.52
CA HIS A 198 2.08 -21.21 0.64
C HIS A 198 1.34 -19.88 0.64
N ARG A 199 0.05 -19.89 1.01
CA ARG A 199 -0.76 -18.67 1.12
C ARG A 199 -0.21 -17.76 2.23
N CYS A 200 -0.14 -16.46 1.96
CA CYS A 200 0.15 -15.44 2.96
C CYS A 200 -0.95 -15.45 4.03
N ALA A 201 -0.56 -15.48 5.30
CA ALA A 201 -1.49 -15.47 6.43
C ALA A 201 -1.53 -14.11 7.11
N CYS A 202 -1.56 -13.02 6.33
CA CYS A 202 -1.55 -11.66 6.87
C CYS A 202 -2.88 -11.31 7.55
N ASP A 203 -2.84 -10.83 8.79
CA ASP A 203 -3.99 -10.28 9.50
C ASP A 203 -4.30 -8.89 8.94
N GLU A 204 -5.49 -8.75 8.37
CA GLU A 204 -5.96 -7.51 7.74
C GLU A 204 -5.96 -6.30 8.68
N ARG A 205 -6.12 -6.54 10.00
CA ARG A 205 -6.21 -5.46 10.99
C ARG A 205 -4.86 -4.79 11.18
N GLY A 206 -3.80 -5.57 11.10
CA GLY A 206 -2.43 -5.15 11.33
C GLY A 206 -1.58 -4.97 10.09
N THR A 207 -2.08 -5.35 8.91
CA THR A 207 -1.34 -5.22 7.64
C THR A 207 -1.70 -3.90 6.96
N LEU A 208 -0.72 -3.28 6.30
CA LEU A 208 -0.96 -2.08 5.49
C LEU A 208 -1.87 -2.43 4.29
N PRO A 209 -2.84 -1.55 3.94
CA PRO A 209 -3.71 -1.79 2.80
C PRO A 209 -2.89 -1.81 1.50
N SER A 210 -3.07 -2.87 0.71
CA SER A 210 -2.53 -2.96 -0.65
C SER A 210 -3.40 -2.14 -1.61
N ASN A 211 -2.81 -1.58 -2.66
CA ASN A 211 -3.49 -0.74 -3.66
C ASN A 211 -4.73 -1.38 -4.29
N ASN A 212 -4.87 -2.72 -4.25
CA ASN A 212 -6.00 -3.47 -4.78
C ASN A 212 -7.02 -3.96 -3.74
N GLY A 213 -6.91 -3.57 -2.46
CA GLY A 213 -7.95 -3.67 -1.44
C GLY A 213 -8.41 -5.07 -0.97
N THR A 214 -8.11 -6.15 -1.72
CA THR A 214 -8.66 -7.50 -1.44
C THR A 214 -7.60 -8.56 -1.17
N VAL A 215 -6.32 -8.30 -1.48
CA VAL A 215 -5.21 -9.24 -1.28
C VAL A 215 -4.09 -8.55 -0.51
N PHE A 216 -3.70 -9.13 0.63
CA PHE A 216 -2.57 -8.70 1.45
C PHE A 216 -1.32 -9.49 1.06
N PRO A 217 -0.41 -8.91 0.25
CA PRO A 217 0.79 -9.61 -0.18
C PRO A 217 1.79 -9.75 0.97
N CYS A 218 2.60 -10.79 0.89
CA CYS A 218 3.76 -11.00 1.75
C CYS A 218 5.02 -11.14 0.89
N ASP A 219 6.18 -10.99 1.50
CA ASP A 219 7.46 -11.16 0.81
C ASP A 219 7.77 -12.64 0.50
N ARG A 220 8.94 -12.91 -0.09
CA ARG A 220 9.39 -14.27 -0.44
C ARG A 220 9.49 -15.22 0.76
N ASN A 221 9.65 -14.68 1.97
CA ASN A 221 9.74 -15.43 3.23
C ASN A 221 8.38 -15.56 3.93
N GLY A 222 7.35 -14.92 3.40
CA GLY A 222 6.01 -14.88 3.97
C GLY A 222 5.81 -13.78 5.00
N GLN A 223 6.67 -12.78 5.07
CA GLN A 223 6.52 -11.63 5.97
C GLN A 223 5.53 -10.62 5.39
N CYS A 224 4.50 -10.31 6.16
CA CYS A 224 3.52 -9.29 5.84
C CYS A 224 4.03 -7.88 6.16
N GLN A 225 3.54 -6.87 5.43
CA GLN A 225 3.88 -5.48 5.71
C GLN A 225 3.00 -4.92 6.83
N CYS A 226 3.52 -4.93 8.05
CA CYS A 226 2.76 -4.52 9.22
C CYS A 226 2.63 -3.00 9.32
N LYS A 227 1.48 -2.55 9.86
CA LYS A 227 1.27 -1.20 10.37
C LYS A 227 2.26 -0.92 11.49
N GLU A 228 2.53 0.36 11.74
CA GLU A 228 3.62 0.83 12.60
C GLU A 228 3.67 0.15 13.98
N MET A 229 2.52 0.02 14.66
CA MET A 229 2.43 -0.51 16.03
C MET A 229 2.18 -2.01 16.09
N VAL A 230 2.33 -2.71 14.97
CA VAL A 230 2.07 -4.14 14.84
C VAL A 230 3.35 -4.85 14.39
N TYR A 231 3.54 -6.09 14.84
CA TYR A 231 4.65 -6.94 14.44
C TYR A 231 4.23 -8.41 14.33
N GLY A 232 5.20 -9.25 13.95
CA GLY A 232 4.99 -10.68 13.71
C GLY A 232 4.91 -10.98 12.20
N LYS A 233 5.07 -12.26 11.85
CA LYS A 233 5.05 -12.70 10.45
C LYS A 233 3.72 -12.39 9.76
N ARG A 234 2.63 -12.47 10.53
CA ARG A 234 1.24 -12.26 10.10
C ARG A 234 0.70 -10.87 10.45
N CYS A 235 1.47 -10.00 11.11
CA CYS A 235 0.97 -8.72 11.62
C CYS A 235 -0.25 -8.86 12.55
N ASP A 236 -0.20 -9.83 13.45
CA ASP A 236 -1.26 -10.19 14.39
C ASP A 236 -0.96 -9.81 15.85
N ILE A 237 0.21 -9.21 16.12
CA ILE A 237 0.67 -8.90 17.48
C ILE A 237 0.94 -7.41 17.64
N CYS A 238 0.34 -6.79 18.66
CA CYS A 238 0.64 -5.41 19.05
C CYS A 238 2.02 -5.31 19.68
N ARG A 239 2.80 -4.28 19.31
CA ARG A 239 4.09 -3.99 19.96
C ARG A 239 3.91 -3.70 21.46
N GLN A 240 4.98 -3.85 22.23
CA GLN A 240 5.01 -3.50 23.65
C GLN A 240 4.50 -2.08 23.90
N GLY A 241 3.75 -1.89 24.98
CA GLY A 241 3.08 -0.61 25.28
C GLY A 241 1.94 -0.25 24.32
N THR A 242 1.39 -1.20 23.56
CA THR A 242 0.21 -1.00 22.71
C THR A 242 -0.78 -2.16 22.82
N PHE A 243 -2.06 -1.92 22.54
CA PHE A 243 -3.14 -2.91 22.66
C PHE A 243 -4.26 -2.65 21.64
N GLY A 244 -5.22 -3.58 21.51
CA GLY A 244 -6.44 -3.34 20.71
C GLY A 244 -6.18 -3.30 19.21
N LEU A 245 -5.67 -4.41 18.64
CA LEU A 245 -5.46 -4.55 17.20
C LEU A 245 -6.79 -4.41 16.43
N ALA A 246 -6.92 -3.36 15.62
CA ALA A 246 -8.12 -3.16 14.80
C ALA A 246 -7.82 -2.52 13.43
N ALA A 247 -8.60 -2.91 12.42
CA ALA A 247 -8.40 -2.47 11.04
C ALA A 247 -8.56 -0.95 10.84
N PHE A 248 -9.47 -0.33 11.60
CA PHE A 248 -9.73 1.11 11.52
C PHE A 248 -8.63 1.96 12.17
N HIS A 249 -7.75 1.37 12.99
CA HIS A 249 -6.61 2.09 13.54
C HIS A 249 -5.51 2.22 12.46
N PRO A 250 -5.08 3.44 12.10
CA PRO A 250 -4.04 3.64 11.09
C PRO A 250 -2.71 2.97 11.44
N GLU A 251 -2.34 3.02 12.73
CA GLU A 251 -1.15 2.39 13.29
C GLU A 251 -1.37 0.90 13.65
N GLY A 252 -2.60 0.39 13.52
CA GLY A 252 -3.00 -0.99 13.81
C GLY A 252 -3.39 -1.23 15.27
N CYS A 253 -2.53 -0.83 16.20
CA CYS A 253 -2.79 -0.89 17.65
C CYS A 253 -2.88 0.51 18.27
N THR A 254 -3.45 0.58 19.47
CA THR A 254 -3.56 1.80 20.27
C THR A 254 -2.49 1.83 21.36
N ARG A 255 -1.77 2.93 21.49
CA ARG A 255 -0.76 3.12 22.55
C ARG A 255 -1.41 3.06 23.93
N CYS A 256 -0.73 2.46 24.91
CA CYS A 256 -1.14 2.50 26.30
C CYS A 256 -1.26 3.95 26.80
N PHE A 257 -2.21 4.20 27.70
CA PHE A 257 -2.36 5.49 28.35
C PHE A 257 -2.67 5.29 29.82
N CYS A 258 -1.61 5.20 30.62
CA CYS A 258 -1.71 4.89 32.04
C CYS A 258 -1.42 6.12 32.91
N PHE A 259 -1.63 7.34 32.39
CA PHE A 259 -1.40 8.61 33.12
C PHE A 259 -0.01 8.68 33.80
N GLY A 260 1.03 8.17 33.13
CA GLY A 260 2.40 8.14 33.65
C GLY A 260 2.67 7.09 34.75
N ARG A 261 1.69 6.26 35.13
CA ARG A 261 1.84 5.22 36.15
C ARG A 261 2.45 3.92 35.62
N ALA A 262 2.27 3.64 34.32
CA ALA A 262 2.81 2.47 33.65
C ALA A 262 3.08 2.80 32.17
N SER A 263 4.03 2.10 31.57
CA SER A 263 4.32 2.12 30.13
C SER A 263 3.73 0.93 29.39
N GLU A 264 3.40 -0.14 30.12
CA GLU A 264 2.86 -1.41 29.62
C GLU A 264 1.39 -1.54 30.01
N CYS A 265 0.58 -2.09 29.12
CA CYS A 265 -0.81 -2.41 29.38
C CYS A 265 -1.25 -3.58 28.50
N THR A 266 -2.27 -4.30 28.95
CA THR A 266 -2.88 -5.40 28.19
C THR A 266 -4.34 -5.08 27.90
N GLN A 267 -4.84 -5.63 26.80
CA GLN A 267 -6.26 -5.56 26.51
C GLN A 267 -7.06 -6.32 27.57
N SER A 268 -8.20 -5.76 27.96
CA SER A 268 -9.16 -6.41 28.87
C SER A 268 -10.09 -7.33 28.09
N ASP A 269 -10.56 -8.40 28.74
CA ASP A 269 -11.60 -9.30 28.20
C ASP A 269 -13.01 -8.69 28.25
N HIS A 270 -13.16 -7.54 28.91
CA HIS A 270 -14.44 -6.83 28.97
C HIS A 270 -14.71 -6.02 27.71
N SER A 271 -15.95 -6.05 27.24
CA SER A 271 -16.44 -5.24 26.14
C SER A 271 -17.12 -3.96 26.65
N TRP A 272 -17.27 -2.96 25.77
CA TRP A 272 -17.91 -1.71 26.13
C TRP A 272 -19.44 -1.86 26.19
N GLY A 273 -20.03 -1.38 27.28
CA GLY A 273 -21.48 -1.17 27.38
C GLY A 273 -21.86 0.24 26.93
N GLN A 274 -22.99 0.38 26.24
CA GLN A 274 -23.55 1.69 25.93
C GLN A 274 -24.33 2.22 27.14
N VAL A 275 -23.99 3.43 27.58
CA VAL A 275 -24.86 4.21 28.48
C VAL A 275 -25.98 4.80 27.64
N ARG A 276 -27.23 4.54 28.03
CA ARG A 276 -28.41 5.07 27.34
C ARG A 276 -29.21 5.96 28.27
N LEU A 277 -29.91 6.92 27.68
CA LEU A 277 -30.96 7.65 28.36
C LEU A 277 -32.16 6.70 28.56
N ALA A 278 -32.85 6.78 29.69
CA ALA A 278 -33.95 5.87 30.01
C ALA A 278 -35.21 6.08 29.14
N GLY A 279 -35.37 7.29 28.60
CA GLY A 279 -36.42 7.71 27.67
C GLY A 279 -36.02 9.02 27.00
N SER A 280 -36.76 9.51 26.02
CA SER A 280 -36.48 10.80 25.39
C SER A 280 -36.77 11.99 26.33
N ARG A 281 -36.19 13.16 26.06
CA ARG A 281 -36.46 14.39 26.83
C ARG A 281 -37.18 15.38 25.93
N ASN A 282 -38.37 15.77 26.32
CA ASN A 282 -39.15 16.74 25.56
C ASN A 282 -38.94 18.16 26.10
N LEU A 283 -38.61 19.09 25.22
CA LEU A 283 -38.71 20.53 25.42
C LEU A 283 -39.89 21.04 24.60
N SER A 284 -40.91 21.59 25.26
CA SER A 284 -42.05 22.26 24.60
C SER A 284 -42.04 23.75 24.87
N VAL A 285 -42.32 24.58 23.87
CA VAL A 285 -42.43 26.03 24.03
C VAL A 285 -43.85 26.48 23.73
N GLU A 286 -44.41 27.27 24.64
CA GLU A 286 -45.67 27.98 24.47
C GLU A 286 -45.39 29.47 24.30
N TYR A 287 -45.71 30.02 23.12
CA TYR A 287 -45.55 31.44 22.86
C TYR A 287 -46.73 32.23 23.44
N LEU A 288 -46.46 33.06 24.44
CA LEU A 288 -47.47 33.79 25.20
C LEU A 288 -47.71 35.19 24.62
N GLU A 289 -48.97 35.62 24.63
CA GLU A 289 -49.35 36.98 24.24
C GLU A 289 -49.02 37.99 25.36
N ARG A 290 -48.45 39.13 24.97
CA ARG A 290 -47.93 40.14 25.88
C ARG A 290 -49.03 41.12 26.28
N GLN A 291 -49.37 41.21 27.57
CA GLN A 291 -50.52 42.02 28.00
C GLN A 291 -50.19 43.42 28.54
N ASP A 292 -48.95 43.82 28.82
CA ASP A 292 -48.67 45.21 29.24
C ASP A 292 -47.21 45.69 29.00
N GLY A 293 -47.07 47.00 28.80
CA GLY A 293 -45.91 47.73 28.26
C GLY A 293 -44.63 47.84 29.10
N HIS A 294 -44.24 46.80 29.84
CA HIS A 294 -42.92 46.75 30.47
C HIS A 294 -41.88 46.08 29.55
N THR A 295 -40.71 46.71 29.42
CA THR A 295 -39.55 46.22 28.67
C THR A 295 -38.67 45.33 29.55
N GLU A 296 -38.29 44.18 29.00
CA GLU A 296 -37.29 43.21 29.48
C GLU A 296 -37.53 42.59 30.87
N VAL A 297 -38.17 41.42 30.91
CA VAL A 297 -37.71 40.28 31.73
C VAL A 297 -38.10 38.97 31.04
N ASP A 298 -37.10 38.11 30.79
CA ASP A 298 -37.24 36.70 30.39
C ASP A 298 -37.79 35.89 31.56
N TYR A 299 -38.93 35.22 31.40
CA TYR A 299 -39.37 34.22 32.38
C TYR A 299 -39.68 32.90 31.69
N VAL A 300 -38.93 31.88 32.09
CA VAL A 300 -39.14 30.49 31.72
C VAL A 300 -39.83 29.79 32.89
N VAL A 301 -41.03 29.26 32.66
CA VAL A 301 -41.78 28.50 33.68
C VAL A 301 -41.62 27.02 33.37
N ILE A 302 -40.84 26.30 34.19
CA ILE A 302 -40.70 24.84 34.04
C ILE A 302 -41.88 24.15 34.69
N LEU A 303 -42.52 23.25 33.93
CA LEU A 303 -43.53 22.33 34.43
C LEU A 303 -42.89 20.96 34.57
N GLN A 304 -42.50 20.57 35.79
CA GLN A 304 -42.00 19.22 36.05
C GLN A 304 -43.16 18.33 36.54
N LEU A 305 -43.42 17.24 35.82
CA LEU A 305 -44.38 16.21 36.18
C LEU A 305 -43.69 15.13 37.02
N GLU A 306 -43.89 15.14 38.33
CA GLU A 306 -43.64 13.97 39.20
C GLU A 306 -44.99 13.33 39.57
N GLY A 307 -45.33 12.23 38.90
CA GLY A 307 -46.61 11.55 39.12
C GLY A 307 -47.81 12.37 38.61
N THR A 308 -48.73 12.76 39.52
CA THR A 308 -49.93 13.56 39.21
C THR A 308 -49.82 15.02 39.68
N GLN A 309 -48.70 15.43 40.26
CA GLN A 309 -48.52 16.79 40.78
C GLN A 309 -47.61 17.61 39.86
N MET A 310 -48.09 18.77 39.46
CA MET A 310 -47.35 19.77 38.68
C MET A 310 -46.57 20.64 39.67
N HIS A 311 -45.25 20.48 39.72
CA HIS A 311 -44.38 21.40 40.45
C HIS A 311 -44.05 22.60 39.54
N ARG A 312 -44.46 23.80 39.97
CA ARG A 312 -44.11 25.07 39.32
C ARG A 312 -42.91 25.65 40.06
N GLU A 313 -41.74 25.60 39.43
CA GLU A 313 -40.55 26.28 39.92
C GLU A 313 -40.19 27.41 38.95
N ASP A 314 -39.98 28.61 39.49
CA ASP A 314 -39.50 29.77 38.73
C ASP A 314 -37.98 29.61 38.52
N VAL A 315 -37.58 29.02 37.39
CA VAL A 315 -36.17 28.77 37.07
C VAL A 315 -35.85 29.43 35.73
N ASN A 316 -34.98 30.42 35.77
CA ASN A 316 -34.51 31.12 34.57
C ASN A 316 -33.61 30.22 33.71
N ILE A 317 -33.57 30.45 32.40
CA ILE A 317 -32.52 29.89 31.52
C ILE A 317 -31.18 30.35 32.08
N THR A 318 -30.38 29.38 32.54
CA THR A 318 -29.02 29.66 33.01
C THR A 318 -28.08 29.67 31.83
N SER A 319 -27.16 30.64 31.79
CA SER A 319 -26.08 30.64 30.81
C SER A 319 -24.79 30.09 31.43
N MET A 320 -24.06 29.25 30.68
CA MET A 320 -22.73 28.76 31.06
C MET A 320 -21.82 28.79 29.84
N ASN A 321 -20.66 29.45 29.93
CA ASN A 321 -19.75 29.68 28.79
C ASN A 321 -20.46 30.18 27.52
N ASN A 322 -21.38 31.15 27.69
CA ASN A 322 -22.20 31.72 26.62
C ASN A 322 -23.17 30.73 25.93
N LEU A 323 -23.43 29.56 26.54
CA LEU A 323 -24.48 28.64 26.09
C LEU A 323 -25.73 28.80 26.95
N GLU A 324 -26.89 28.90 26.30
CA GLU A 324 -28.20 28.93 26.97
C GLU A 324 -28.66 27.51 27.29
N LEU A 325 -28.76 27.19 28.58
CA LEU A 325 -29.05 25.83 29.03
C LEU A 325 -30.55 25.65 29.28
N ILE A 326 -31.09 24.57 28.73
CA ILE A 326 -32.43 24.09 29.07
C ILE A 326 -32.38 23.67 30.54
N PRO A 327 -33.26 24.22 31.38
CA PRO A 327 -33.18 23.96 32.80
C PRO A 327 -33.63 22.54 33.15
N SER A 328 -33.11 22.03 34.27
CA SER A 328 -33.10 20.62 34.66
C SER A 328 -32.30 19.69 33.72
N SER A 329 -31.51 18.80 34.32
CA SER A 329 -30.76 17.76 33.59
C SER A 329 -31.56 16.47 33.36
N SER A 330 -32.78 16.38 33.89
CA SER A 330 -33.66 15.20 33.77
C SER A 330 -35.12 15.58 33.54
N GLY A 331 -35.86 14.74 32.80
CA GLY A 331 -37.29 14.93 32.54
C GLY A 331 -37.62 15.92 31.42
N ASN A 332 -38.92 16.10 31.18
CA ASN A 332 -39.47 17.01 30.19
C ASN A 332 -39.54 18.44 30.75
N VAL A 333 -39.42 19.42 29.87
CA VAL A 333 -39.41 20.84 30.20
C VAL A 333 -40.42 21.53 29.31
N SER A 334 -41.27 22.35 29.90
CA SER A 334 -42.10 23.30 29.16
C SER A 334 -41.56 24.70 29.44
N ILE A 335 -41.59 25.58 28.43
CA ILE A 335 -41.13 26.97 28.53
C ILE A 335 -42.24 27.87 27.98
N GLY A 336 -42.69 28.85 28.76
CA GLY A 336 -43.46 29.98 28.23
C GLY A 336 -42.50 31.04 27.69
N ALA A 337 -42.70 31.54 26.47
CA ALA A 337 -41.82 32.53 25.85
C ALA A 337 -42.61 33.69 25.22
N TYR A 338 -42.13 34.93 25.36
CA TYR A 338 -42.73 36.11 24.71
C TYR A 338 -42.05 36.49 23.39
N ALA A 339 -40.93 35.86 23.09
CA ALA A 339 -40.12 36.12 21.90
C ALA A 339 -39.46 34.83 21.41
N THR A 340 -38.95 34.87 20.18
CA THR A 340 -38.17 33.78 19.58
C THR A 340 -36.74 33.77 20.12
N PHE A 341 -36.10 32.60 20.10
CA PHE A 341 -34.75 32.40 20.60
C PHE A 341 -33.74 32.82 19.52
N ARG A 342 -32.84 33.76 19.83
CA ARG A 342 -31.80 34.18 18.85
C ARG A 342 -30.57 33.27 18.86
N TYR A 343 -30.40 32.52 19.93
CA TYR A 343 -29.28 31.60 20.16
C TYR A 343 -29.81 30.19 20.39
N PRO A 344 -28.99 29.16 20.09
CA PRO A 344 -29.41 27.79 20.28
C PRO A 344 -29.46 27.41 21.76
N LEU A 345 -30.48 26.63 22.13
CA LEU A 345 -30.63 26.06 23.47
C LEU A 345 -29.92 24.72 23.57
N TYR A 346 -29.41 24.39 24.75
CA TYR A 346 -28.64 23.17 25.01
C TYR A 346 -29.27 22.27 26.05
N PHE A 347 -29.33 20.98 25.73
CA PHE A 347 -29.62 19.94 26.72
C PHE A 347 -28.37 19.59 27.50
N GLN A 348 -28.48 19.63 28.82
CA GLN A 348 -27.50 19.00 29.71
C GLN A 348 -27.82 17.51 29.87
N LEU A 349 -26.83 16.65 29.60
CA LEU A 349 -26.96 15.22 29.85
C LEU A 349 -26.98 14.91 31.36
N PRO A 350 -27.77 13.89 31.79
CA PRO A 350 -27.92 13.55 33.19
C PRO A 350 -26.66 12.92 33.81
N PRO A 351 -26.58 12.82 35.15
CA PRO A 351 -25.40 12.32 35.88
C PRO A 351 -24.84 10.96 35.43
N GLN A 352 -25.67 10.09 34.85
CA GLN A 352 -25.23 8.79 34.32
C GLN A 352 -24.22 8.90 33.17
N PHE A 353 -24.03 10.07 32.54
CA PHE A 353 -23.02 10.33 31.51
C PHE A 353 -21.77 11.04 32.06
N LEU A 354 -21.78 11.46 33.33
CA LEU A 354 -20.73 12.26 33.95
C LEU A 354 -19.70 11.39 34.69
N GLY A 355 -18.64 12.00 35.23
CA GLY A 355 -17.56 11.33 35.96
C GLY A 355 -16.46 10.78 35.05
N ASP A 356 -15.83 9.67 35.44
CA ASP A 356 -14.79 9.02 34.63
C ASP A 356 -15.41 8.28 33.44
N ARG A 357 -15.05 8.74 32.25
CA ARG A 357 -15.48 8.25 30.95
C ARG A 357 -14.29 7.95 30.04
N THR A 358 -13.11 7.70 30.60
CA THR A 358 -11.91 7.34 29.81
C THR A 358 -12.15 6.11 28.92
N ALA A 359 -12.97 5.16 29.38
CA ALA A 359 -13.42 3.99 28.62
C ALA A 359 -14.22 4.32 27.36
N SER A 360 -14.78 5.53 27.23
CA SER A 360 -15.52 5.97 26.04
C SER A 360 -14.62 6.53 24.94
N TYR A 361 -13.30 6.67 25.18
CA TYR A 361 -12.37 7.21 24.19
C TYR A 361 -12.34 6.36 22.91
N GLY A 362 -12.49 7.00 21.75
CA GLY A 362 -12.62 6.34 20.45
C GLY A 362 -14.04 5.85 20.13
N GLY A 363 -14.95 5.89 21.11
CA GLY A 363 -16.37 5.60 20.94
C GLY A 363 -17.17 6.73 20.30
N LEU A 364 -18.50 6.60 20.36
CA LEU A 364 -19.47 7.53 19.78
C LEU A 364 -20.46 8.01 20.84
N LEU A 365 -20.72 9.31 20.86
CA LEU A 365 -21.89 9.92 21.50
C LEU A 365 -22.95 10.11 20.42
N ASN A 366 -24.01 9.30 20.50
CA ASN A 366 -25.11 9.33 19.55
C ASN A 366 -26.34 9.97 20.18
N PHE A 367 -26.99 10.87 19.45
CA PHE A 367 -28.26 11.45 19.84
C PHE A 367 -29.06 11.81 18.58
N THR A 368 -30.37 11.90 18.76
CA THR A 368 -31.32 12.29 17.71
C THR A 368 -32.17 13.41 18.27
N LEU A 369 -32.38 14.44 17.46
CA LEU A 369 -33.27 15.55 17.74
C LEU A 369 -34.49 15.43 16.86
N ILE A 370 -35.68 15.52 17.45
CA ILE A 370 -36.94 15.58 16.71
C ILE A 370 -37.57 16.94 16.98
N THR A 371 -37.65 17.77 15.94
CA THR A 371 -38.11 19.17 16.05
C THR A 371 -39.44 19.34 15.34
N ASP A 372 -40.39 20.00 16.00
CA ASP A 372 -41.70 20.35 15.46
C ASP A 372 -42.03 21.84 15.66
N GLY A 373 -42.86 22.37 14.74
CA GLY A 373 -43.30 23.76 14.75
C GLY A 373 -42.17 24.79 14.52
N ALA A 374 -41.11 24.41 13.81
CA ALA A 374 -39.93 25.24 13.56
C ALA A 374 -39.87 25.72 12.11
N THR A 375 -39.80 27.03 11.88
CA THR A 375 -39.88 27.63 10.53
C THR A 375 -38.76 28.62 10.20
N ILE A 376 -38.23 29.31 11.20
CA ILE A 376 -37.22 30.36 11.10
C ILE A 376 -35.89 29.80 11.60
N ASN A 377 -34.97 29.55 10.67
CA ASN A 377 -33.63 29.04 11.01
C ASN A 377 -32.78 30.11 11.71
N ILE A 378 -31.95 29.70 12.68
CA ILE A 378 -30.86 30.54 13.16
C ILE A 378 -29.87 30.71 11.99
N PRO A 379 -29.44 31.95 11.66
CA PRO A 379 -28.49 32.16 10.56
C PRO A 379 -27.22 31.33 10.73
N GLU A 380 -26.78 30.66 9.66
CA GLU A 380 -25.61 29.78 9.68
C GLU A 380 -24.34 30.43 10.26
N PRO A 381 -24.01 31.71 9.95
CA PRO A 381 -22.85 32.37 10.53
C PRO A 381 -22.93 32.52 12.05
N SER A 382 -24.14 32.63 12.60
CA SER A 382 -24.37 32.66 14.04
C SER A 382 -24.27 31.25 14.61
N LEU A 383 -24.96 30.28 14.00
CA LEU A 383 -24.99 28.90 14.49
C LEU A 383 -23.61 28.23 14.51
N ARG A 384 -22.73 28.55 13.55
CA ARG A 384 -21.34 28.03 13.50
C ARG A 384 -20.44 28.51 14.65
N GLN A 385 -20.82 29.57 15.36
CA GLN A 385 -20.09 30.01 16.55
C GLN A 385 -20.39 29.12 17.76
N PHE A 386 -21.50 28.39 17.71
CA PHE A 386 -22.00 27.52 18.77
C PHE A 386 -21.66 26.04 18.48
N PRO A 387 -20.97 25.35 19.39
CA PRO A 387 -20.59 23.96 19.18
C PRO A 387 -21.82 23.04 19.14
N LEU A 388 -21.74 21.93 18.40
CA LEU A 388 -22.79 20.90 18.47
C LEU A 388 -22.78 20.20 19.83
N VAL A 389 -21.58 19.94 20.37
CA VAL A 389 -21.40 19.37 21.72
C VAL A 389 -20.26 20.10 22.42
N GLN A 390 -20.48 20.46 23.68
CA GLN A 390 -19.45 21.03 24.55
C GLN A 390 -19.25 20.14 25.78
N LEU A 391 -18.00 19.79 26.06
CA LEU A 391 -17.59 19.01 27.23
C LEU A 391 -16.96 19.94 28.25
N HIS A 392 -17.52 19.97 29.45
CA HIS A 392 -16.93 20.63 30.61
C HIS A 392 -16.28 19.58 31.48
N THR A 393 -14.98 19.71 31.67
CA THR A 393 -14.17 18.69 32.34
C THR A 393 -13.22 19.33 33.33
N HIS A 394 -12.97 18.62 34.44
CA HIS A 394 -12.20 19.17 35.55
C HIS A 394 -12.74 20.56 35.94
N GLU A 395 -11.88 21.52 36.26
CA GLU A 395 -12.30 22.89 36.58
C GLU A 395 -12.27 23.82 35.37
N ASN A 396 -11.24 23.71 34.52
CA ASN A 396 -10.95 24.71 33.49
C ASN A 396 -10.72 24.11 32.09
N LEU A 397 -11.04 22.83 31.86
CA LEU A 397 -10.84 22.20 30.56
C LEU A 397 -12.18 22.02 29.85
N VAL A 398 -12.41 22.86 28.84
CA VAL A 398 -13.63 22.86 28.03
C VAL A 398 -13.28 22.51 26.60
N LEU A 399 -13.95 21.50 26.04
CA LEU A 399 -13.74 21.04 24.67
C LEU A 399 -15.01 21.18 23.85
N ASP A 400 -14.84 21.74 22.65
CA ASP A 400 -15.89 22.00 21.68
C ASP A 400 -15.80 21.03 20.50
N PHE A 401 -16.94 20.49 20.10
CA PHE A 401 -17.12 19.73 18.87
C PHE A 401 -18.09 20.46 17.96
N TYR A 402 -17.64 20.76 16.74
CA TYR A 402 -18.44 21.43 15.72
C TYR A 402 -18.83 20.43 14.62
N GLU A 403 -20.03 20.58 14.08
CA GLU A 403 -20.45 19.81 12.92
C GLU A 403 -19.80 20.33 11.62
N GLN A 404 -19.59 19.45 10.66
CA GLN A 404 -19.02 19.83 9.37
C GLN A 404 -20.08 20.47 8.45
N THR A 405 -21.31 19.95 8.48
CA THR A 405 -22.41 20.37 7.61
C THR A 405 -23.66 20.59 8.45
N ILE A 406 -24.22 21.81 8.40
CA ILE A 406 -25.52 22.13 9.00
C ILE A 406 -26.61 21.83 7.96
N ARG A 407 -27.63 21.08 8.36
CA ARG A 407 -28.81 20.80 7.53
C ARG A 407 -30.00 21.52 8.15
N TYR A 408 -30.80 22.20 7.34
CA TYR A 408 -32.01 22.89 7.79
C TYR A 408 -33.26 22.18 7.26
N GLY A 409 -34.39 22.38 7.94
CA GLY A 409 -35.70 21.90 7.50
C GLY A 409 -35.91 20.39 7.63
N GLN A 410 -35.06 19.70 8.39
CA GLN A 410 -35.27 18.30 8.76
C GLN A 410 -35.99 18.26 10.11
N SER A 411 -37.14 17.57 10.17
CA SER A 411 -37.84 17.35 11.44
C SER A 411 -37.16 16.32 12.33
N VAL A 412 -36.26 15.49 11.77
CA VAL A 412 -35.49 14.49 12.50
C VAL A 412 -34.03 14.57 12.09
N GLU A 413 -33.15 14.85 13.05
CA GLU A 413 -31.71 14.98 12.85
C GLU A 413 -30.97 13.99 13.75
N SER A 414 -30.10 13.15 13.18
CA SER A 414 -29.31 12.19 13.94
C SER A 414 -27.83 12.53 13.87
N HIS A 415 -27.20 12.61 15.04
CA HIS A 415 -25.80 12.98 15.19
C HIS A 415 -25.00 11.83 15.80
N SER A 416 -23.76 11.68 15.34
CA SER A 416 -22.80 10.71 15.85
C SER A 416 -21.47 11.40 16.06
N VAL A 417 -21.18 11.75 17.32
CA VAL A 417 -19.99 12.50 17.70
C VAL A 417 -18.91 11.53 18.16
N ARG A 418 -17.79 11.47 17.44
CA ARG A 418 -16.68 10.58 17.78
C ARG A 418 -15.76 11.20 18.84
N LEU A 419 -15.48 10.45 19.89
CA LEU A 419 -14.61 10.86 20.99
C LEU A 419 -13.14 10.60 20.65
N LEU A 420 -12.63 11.31 19.64
CA LEU A 420 -11.23 11.26 19.21
C LEU A 420 -10.63 12.67 19.26
N GLY A 421 -9.50 12.84 19.93
CA GLY A 421 -8.93 14.18 20.21
C GLY A 421 -8.83 15.08 18.98
N SER A 422 -8.39 14.54 17.84
CA SER A 422 -8.21 15.29 16.59
C SER A 422 -9.50 15.90 16.00
N LEU A 423 -10.66 15.59 16.56
CA LEU A 423 -11.96 16.13 16.15
C LEU A 423 -12.51 17.21 17.10
N TRP A 424 -11.85 17.42 18.24
CA TRP A 424 -12.28 18.35 19.29
C TRP A 424 -11.32 19.52 19.38
N ARG A 425 -11.82 20.69 19.79
CA ARG A 425 -11.02 21.89 19.99
C ARG A 425 -11.14 22.36 21.43
N ASN A 426 -10.07 22.91 21.98
CA ASN A 426 -10.15 23.62 23.24
C ASN A 426 -10.91 24.93 23.04
N HIS A 427 -11.88 25.18 23.92
CA HIS A 427 -12.77 26.34 23.86
C HIS A 427 -12.03 27.68 23.94
N TYR A 428 -10.98 27.77 24.76
CA TYR A 428 -10.36 29.05 25.09
C TYR A 428 -9.32 29.51 24.07
N ASP A 429 -8.54 28.59 23.50
CA ASP A 429 -7.46 28.89 22.54
C ASP A 429 -7.74 28.39 21.12
N GLY A 430 -8.83 27.64 20.91
CA GLY A 430 -9.20 27.03 19.63
C GLY A 430 -8.27 25.91 19.16
N ALA A 431 -7.28 25.51 19.97
CA ALA A 431 -6.30 24.51 19.61
C ALA A 431 -6.95 23.12 19.50
N TRP A 432 -6.53 22.33 18.51
CA TRP A 432 -7.01 20.96 18.37
C TRP A 432 -6.53 20.11 19.55
N ALA A 433 -7.46 19.36 20.15
CA ALA A 433 -7.12 18.41 21.17
C ALA A 433 -6.30 17.26 20.57
N ASN A 434 -5.33 16.77 21.33
CA ASN A 434 -4.65 15.51 21.01
C ASN A 434 -5.25 14.38 21.86
N ARG A 435 -4.72 13.16 21.70
CA ARG A 435 -5.16 12.02 22.50
C ARG A 435 -5.05 12.28 24.00
N THR A 436 -3.94 12.85 24.46
CA THR A 436 -3.71 13.16 25.87
C THR A 436 -4.77 14.11 26.41
N ILE A 437 -5.04 15.21 25.71
CA ILE A 437 -6.04 16.21 26.13
C ILE A 437 -7.42 15.59 26.24
N LEU A 438 -7.87 14.81 25.24
CA LEU A 438 -9.20 14.20 25.32
C LEU A 438 -9.29 13.09 26.37
N MET A 439 -8.24 12.27 26.53
CA MET A 439 -8.20 11.27 27.61
C MET A 439 -8.25 11.92 28.98
N THR A 440 -7.52 13.03 29.17
CA THR A 440 -7.59 13.83 30.40
C THR A 440 -8.99 14.40 30.57
N ALA A 441 -9.59 14.99 29.55
CA ALA A 441 -10.96 15.52 29.63
C ALA A 441 -11.97 14.44 30.07
N LEU A 442 -11.90 13.26 29.47
CA LEU A 442 -12.77 12.13 29.79
C LEU A 442 -12.55 11.54 31.19
N GLN A 443 -11.42 11.79 31.85
CA GLN A 443 -11.17 11.31 33.22
C GLN A 443 -12.13 11.91 34.24
N ASN A 444 -12.62 13.12 34.01
CA ASN A 444 -13.55 13.79 34.91
C ASN A 444 -14.46 14.73 34.13
N VAL A 445 -15.51 14.16 33.54
CA VAL A 445 -16.55 14.90 32.84
C VAL A 445 -17.54 15.47 33.86
N ARG A 446 -17.61 16.79 33.96
CA ARG A 446 -18.55 17.47 34.87
C ARG A 446 -19.87 17.80 34.20
N HIS A 447 -19.85 18.26 32.96
CA HIS A 447 -21.07 18.49 32.17
C HIS A 447 -20.84 18.12 30.71
N ILE A 448 -21.91 17.66 30.06
CA ILE A 448 -21.95 17.50 28.60
C ILE A 448 -23.18 18.25 28.12
N PHE A 449 -22.96 19.23 27.26
CA PHE A 449 -24.01 20.03 26.65
C PHE A 449 -24.15 19.63 25.19
N VAL A 450 -25.37 19.31 24.78
CA VAL A 450 -25.72 18.96 23.41
C VAL A 450 -26.68 20.02 22.89
N ARG A 451 -26.36 20.60 21.73
CA ARG A 451 -27.20 21.61 21.10
C ARG A 451 -28.54 20.98 20.71
N GLY A 452 -29.64 21.54 21.20
CA GLY A 452 -30.99 21.05 20.98
C GLY A 452 -31.73 21.75 19.84
N THR A 453 -31.42 23.02 19.57
CA THR A 453 -32.15 23.82 18.58
C THR A 453 -31.22 24.36 17.47
N THR A 454 -31.76 24.42 16.25
CA THR A 454 -31.14 25.06 15.07
C THR A 454 -32.01 26.19 14.50
N THR A 455 -33.21 26.38 15.08
CA THR A 455 -34.22 27.36 14.69
C THR A 455 -34.51 28.34 15.83
N MET A 456 -34.98 29.52 15.46
CA MET A 456 -35.34 30.59 16.38
C MET A 456 -36.73 30.39 16.99
N ASP A 457 -37.62 29.78 16.22
CA ASP A 457 -38.94 29.32 16.63
C ASP A 457 -38.99 27.80 16.63
N PHE A 458 -39.74 27.24 17.57
CA PHE A 458 -40.12 25.84 17.61
C PHE A 458 -41.24 25.66 18.63
N GLN A 459 -42.11 24.67 18.42
CA GLN A 459 -43.10 24.28 19.42
C GLN A 459 -42.60 23.15 20.30
N GLN A 460 -41.80 22.23 19.72
CA GLN A 460 -41.32 21.06 20.43
C GLN A 460 -39.95 20.59 19.90
N VAL A 461 -39.08 20.15 20.80
CA VAL A 461 -37.84 19.43 20.50
C VAL A 461 -37.71 18.23 21.45
N VAL A 462 -37.45 17.04 20.91
CA VAL A 462 -37.32 15.77 21.65
C VAL A 462 -35.96 15.12 21.50
#